data_AF-A0A315AGL5-F1
#
_entry.id   AF-A0A315AGL5-F1
#
_cell.length_a   1.000
_cell.length_b   1.000
_cell.length_c   1.000
_cell.angle_alpha   90.00
_cell.angle_beta   90.00
_cell.angle_gamma   90.00
#
_symmetry.space_group_name_H-M   'P 1'
#
loop_
_entity.id
_entity.type
_entity.pdbx_description
1 polymer ?
#
loop_
_entity_poly.entity_id
_entity_poly.type
_entity_poly.pdbx_seq_one_letter_code
_entity_poly.pdbx_strand_id
1 'polypeptide(L)'
;MAQPSSIKVVEVCWVAPKPSSPDSASPDDQSLPLTFFDLLWLRFPPIQRVFFYEISSFNTPLFFDSILPKLKASLSLTLQHFLPLAGNLTWPQDSQKPFLSYVKGDTLSLTIAESDADFYHLVSTNNFPY
;
A
#
# COMPACT_ATOMS: atom_id res chain seq x y z
N MET A 1 15.64 -15.19 25.35
CA MET A 1 14.33 -14.74 24.84
C MET A 1 14.56 -13.37 24.23
N ALA A 2 14.23 -13.15 22.96
CA ALA A 2 14.34 -11.83 22.34
C ALA A 2 13.37 -10.87 23.05
N GLN A 3 13.84 -9.66 23.40
CA GLN A 3 12.97 -8.61 23.92
C GLN A 3 11.93 -8.25 22.85
N PRO A 4 10.65 -8.04 23.20
CA PRO A 4 9.66 -7.57 22.23
C PRO A 4 10.08 -6.18 21.75
N SER A 5 10.41 -6.06 20.47
CA SER A 5 10.71 -4.77 19.84
C SER A 5 9.46 -3.89 19.86
N SER A 6 9.64 -2.61 20.18
CA SER A 6 8.56 -1.64 20.17
C SER A 6 8.34 -1.16 18.73
N ILE A 7 7.08 -1.09 18.31
CA ILE A 7 6.68 -0.45 17.05
C ILE A 7 5.91 0.81 17.42
N LYS A 8 6.34 1.94 16.89
CA LYS A 8 5.68 3.23 17.07
C LYS A 8 5.22 3.77 15.73
N VAL A 9 3.91 3.95 15.59
CA VAL A 9 3.32 4.62 14.43
C VAL A 9 3.66 6.11 14.52
N VAL A 10 4.34 6.61 13.49
CA VAL A 10 4.76 8.01 13.39
C VAL A 10 3.70 8.82 12.64
N GLU A 11 3.21 8.29 11.53
CA GLU A 11 2.23 8.97 10.67
C GLU A 11 1.34 7.94 9.99
N VAL A 12 0.04 8.25 9.87
CA VAL A 12 -0.86 7.59 8.93
C VAL A 12 -1.34 8.65 7.96
N CYS A 13 -1.12 8.42 6.66
CA CYS A 13 -1.48 9.35 5.60
C CYS A 13 -2.27 8.66 4.50
N TRP A 14 -2.97 9.47 3.71
CA TRP A 14 -3.84 9.01 2.64
C TRP A 14 -3.28 9.49 1.31
N VAL A 15 -2.90 8.56 0.44
CA VAL A 15 -2.28 8.85 -0.84
C VAL A 15 -3.32 8.70 -1.94
N ALA A 16 -3.68 9.83 -2.56
CA ALA A 16 -4.59 9.87 -3.69
C ALA A 16 -3.84 9.63 -5.02
N PRO A 17 -4.47 9.03 -6.03
CA PRO A 17 -3.94 9.02 -7.40
C PRO A 17 -3.78 10.44 -7.94
N LYS A 18 -2.65 10.73 -8.60
CA LYS A 18 -2.42 12.04 -9.20
C LYS A 18 -3.25 12.21 -10.49
N PRO A 19 -3.83 13.40 -10.78
CA PRO A 19 -4.37 13.72 -12.09
C PRO A 19 -3.28 13.65 -13.18
N SER A 20 -3.66 13.23 -14.39
CA SER A 20 -2.75 12.93 -15.50
C SER A 20 -2.09 14.16 -16.12
N SER A 21 -2.71 15.34 -15.97
CA SER A 21 -2.17 16.64 -16.31
C SER A 21 -2.68 17.71 -15.35
N PRO A 22 -2.01 18.88 -15.25
CA PRO A 22 -2.46 20.00 -14.40
C PRO A 22 -3.86 20.51 -14.76
N ASP A 23 -4.23 20.38 -16.04
CA ASP A 23 -5.53 20.82 -16.58
C ASP A 23 -6.54 19.66 -16.66
N SER A 24 -6.11 18.42 -16.42
CA SER A 24 -7.01 17.27 -16.33
C SER A 24 -7.66 17.24 -14.96
N ALA A 25 -8.96 16.92 -14.94
CA ALA A 25 -9.61 16.53 -13.70
C ALA A 25 -8.89 15.30 -13.09
N SER A 26 -9.00 15.15 -11.77
CA SER A 26 -8.71 13.89 -11.08
C SER A 26 -9.24 12.69 -11.88
N PRO A 27 -8.61 11.50 -11.79
CA PRO A 27 -9.08 10.32 -12.53
C PRO A 27 -10.58 10.10 -12.32
N ASP A 28 -11.29 9.84 -13.41
CA ASP A 28 -12.71 9.51 -13.37
C ASP A 28 -12.94 8.17 -12.66
N ASP A 29 -14.18 7.93 -12.28
CA ASP A 29 -14.59 6.68 -11.66
C ASP A 29 -14.25 5.48 -12.57
N GLN A 30 -13.63 4.46 -11.99
CA GLN A 30 -13.23 3.25 -12.71
C GLN A 30 -13.79 2.02 -12.00
N SER A 31 -14.43 1.15 -12.78
CA SER A 31 -14.85 -0.18 -12.31
C SER A 31 -14.11 -1.27 -13.07
N LEU A 32 -13.66 -2.28 -12.33
CA LEU A 32 -13.03 -3.47 -12.87
C LEU A 32 -13.78 -4.71 -12.36
N PRO A 33 -14.62 -5.33 -13.20
CA PRO A 33 -15.38 -6.50 -12.80
C PRO A 33 -14.45 -7.70 -12.61
N LEU A 34 -14.62 -8.45 -11.52
CA LEU A 34 -13.81 -9.63 -11.26
C LEU A 34 -14.09 -10.74 -12.28
N THR A 35 -13.05 -11.46 -12.64
CA THR A 35 -13.08 -12.65 -13.48
C THR A 35 -13.04 -13.91 -12.61
N PHE A 36 -13.28 -15.08 -13.21
CA PHE A 36 -13.17 -16.36 -12.50
C PHE A 36 -11.80 -16.56 -11.83
N PHE A 37 -10.72 -16.06 -12.45
CA PHE A 37 -9.37 -16.14 -11.87
C PHE A 37 -9.24 -15.33 -10.58
N ASP A 38 -9.99 -14.23 -10.46
CA ASP A 38 -9.92 -13.34 -9.31
C ASP A 38 -10.80 -13.85 -8.15
N LEU A 39 -11.96 -14.45 -8.47
CA LEU A 39 -12.93 -14.94 -7.47
C LEU A 39 -12.34 -15.99 -6.53
N LEU A 40 -11.38 -16.79 -7.01
CA LEU A 40 -10.68 -17.77 -6.18
C LEU A 40 -9.99 -17.10 -4.98
N TRP A 41 -9.41 -15.91 -5.19
CA TRP A 41 -8.63 -15.18 -4.19
C TRP A 41 -9.47 -14.57 -3.08
N LEU A 42 -10.77 -14.36 -3.28
CA LEU A 42 -11.68 -13.80 -2.27
C LEU A 42 -11.83 -14.67 -1.01
N ARG A 43 -11.50 -15.96 -1.13
CA ARG A 43 -11.57 -16.92 -0.02
C ARG A 43 -10.28 -17.00 0.79
N PHE A 44 -9.22 -16.34 0.32
CA PHE A 44 -7.91 -16.35 0.96
C PHE A 44 -7.72 -15.08 1.80
N PRO A 45 -6.93 -15.16 2.88
CA PRO A 45 -6.57 -13.96 3.63
C PRO A 45 -5.76 -12.98 2.76
N PRO A 46 -5.75 -11.68 3.11
CA PRO A 46 -4.94 -10.69 2.40
C PRO A 46 -3.47 -11.08 2.35
N ILE A 47 -2.86 -10.91 1.17
CA ILE A 47 -1.43 -11.15 0.98
C ILE A 47 -0.65 -10.06 1.71
N GLN A 48 0.29 -10.47 2.57
CA GLN A 48 1.22 -9.57 3.26
C GLN A 48 2.64 -9.85 2.79
N ARG A 49 3.34 -8.80 2.34
CA ARG A 49 4.73 -8.90 1.85
C ARG A 49 5.59 -7.86 2.53
N VAL A 50 6.80 -8.26 2.91
CA VAL A 50 7.80 -7.39 3.53
C VAL A 50 9.02 -7.35 2.62
N PHE A 51 9.54 -6.15 2.40
CA PHE A 51 10.77 -5.90 1.66
C PHE A 51 11.76 -5.19 2.59
N PHE A 52 12.96 -5.74 2.73
CA PHE A 52 14.02 -5.16 3.54
C PHE A 52 15.03 -4.44 2.66
N TYR A 53 15.35 -3.20 3.03
CA TYR A 53 16.35 -2.38 2.35
C TYR A 53 17.35 -1.90 3.39
N GLU A 54 18.61 -2.29 3.23
CA GLU A 54 19.71 -1.76 4.04
C GLU A 54 20.15 -0.42 3.46
N ILE A 55 20.17 0.63 4.29
CA ILE A 55 20.57 1.98 3.90
C ILE A 55 21.88 2.31 4.60
N SER A 56 22.97 2.34 3.84
CA SER A 56 24.27 2.77 4.36
C SER A 56 24.19 4.19 4.90
N SER A 57 24.68 4.42 6.12
CA SER A 57 24.64 5.72 6.79
C SER A 57 23.23 6.29 6.99
N PHE A 58 22.27 5.44 7.37
CA PHE A 58 20.92 5.86 7.72
C PHE A 58 20.95 6.98 8.78
N ASN A 59 20.16 8.02 8.51
CA ASN A 59 19.77 8.97 9.55
C ASN A 59 18.28 9.29 9.41
N THR A 60 17.65 9.61 10.53
CA THR A 60 16.21 9.88 10.59
C THR A 60 15.80 11.05 9.69
N PRO A 61 16.53 12.20 9.65
CA PRO A 61 16.17 13.30 8.76
C PRO A 61 16.18 12.94 7.26
N LEU A 62 17.16 12.16 6.78
CA LEU A 62 17.24 11.71 5.39
C LEU A 62 15.99 10.92 4.99
N PHE A 63 15.45 10.10 5.90
CA PHE A 63 14.23 9.36 5.65
C PHE A 63 13.04 10.30 5.50
N PHE A 64 12.80 11.18 6.47
CA PHE A 64 11.62 12.06 6.48
C PHE A 64 11.68 13.18 5.44
N ASP A 65 12.86 13.72 5.15
CA ASP A 65 13.02 14.87 4.27
C ASP A 65 13.23 14.47 2.80
N SER A 66 13.75 13.26 2.53
CA SER A 66 14.06 12.81 1.17
C SER A 66 13.30 11.57 0.73
N ILE A 67 13.40 10.47 1.48
CA ILE A 67 12.86 9.18 1.06
C ILE A 67 11.34 9.19 1.10
N LEU A 68 10.77 9.61 2.23
CA LEU A 68 9.33 9.58 2.45
C LEU A 68 8.55 10.46 1.46
N PRO A 69 8.94 11.73 1.16
CA PRO A 69 8.25 12.54 0.16
C PRO A 69 8.33 11.93 -1.25
N LYS A 70 9.50 11.38 -1.62
CA LYS A 70 9.67 10.69 -2.91
C LYS A 70 8.80 9.45 -3.02
N LEU A 71 8.70 8.66 -1.94
CA LEU A 71 7.85 7.47 -1.88
C LEU A 71 6.35 7.82 -1.99
N LYS A 72 5.89 8.83 -1.25
CA LYS A 72 4.49 9.32 -1.36
C LYS A 72 4.19 9.80 -2.79
N ALA A 73 5.09 10.57 -3.38
CA ALA A 73 4.93 11.10 -4.74
C ALA A 73 4.94 10.01 -5.81
N SER A 74 5.88 9.06 -5.74
CA SER A 74 5.96 7.95 -6.70
C SER A 74 4.78 6.99 -6.57
N LEU A 75 4.29 6.75 -5.35
CA LEU A 75 3.08 5.97 -5.10
C LEU A 75 1.85 6.66 -5.70
N SER A 76 1.67 7.96 -5.46
CA SER A 76 0.57 8.75 -6.04
C SER A 76 0.55 8.70 -7.58
N LEU A 77 1.72 8.81 -8.21
CA LEU A 77 1.88 8.65 -9.67
C LEU A 77 1.58 7.23 -10.14
N THR A 78 2.01 6.22 -9.39
CA THR A 78 1.78 4.81 -9.73
C THR A 78 0.29 4.47 -9.66
N LEU A 79 -0.42 4.97 -8.64
CA LEU A 79 -1.86 4.77 -8.48
C LEU A 79 -2.67 5.34 -9.64
N GLN A 80 -2.19 6.38 -10.33
CA GLN A 80 -2.83 6.86 -11.55
C GLN A 80 -2.89 5.79 -12.65
N HIS A 81 -1.86 4.93 -12.73
CA HIS A 81 -1.80 3.84 -13.72
C HIS A 81 -2.50 2.57 -13.24
N PHE A 82 -2.66 2.42 -11.92
CA PHE A 82 -3.25 1.25 -11.27
C PHE A 82 -4.38 1.66 -10.32
N LEU A 83 -5.36 2.41 -10.82
CA LEU A 83 -6.48 2.94 -10.05
C LEU A 83 -7.21 1.91 -9.18
N PRO A 84 -7.41 0.64 -9.60
CA PRO A 84 -8.09 -0.34 -8.76
C PRO A 84 -7.39 -0.61 -7.42
N LEU A 85 -6.10 -0.28 -7.29
CA LEU A 85 -5.36 -0.39 -6.02
C LEU A 85 -5.72 0.70 -5.01
N ALA A 86 -6.20 1.86 -5.47
CA ALA A 86 -6.72 2.92 -4.61
C ALA A 86 -8.21 2.76 -4.31
N GLY A 87 -8.92 1.93 -5.09
CA GLY A 87 -10.35 1.69 -4.94
C GLY A 87 -10.69 0.60 -3.92
N ASN A 88 -11.96 0.24 -3.90
CA ASN A 88 -12.55 -0.70 -2.97
C ASN A 88 -13.15 -1.91 -3.69
N LEU A 89 -13.04 -3.09 -3.08
CA LEU A 89 -13.76 -4.28 -3.53
C LEU A 89 -15.20 -4.20 -3.02
N THR A 90 -16.17 -4.21 -3.93
CA THR A 90 -17.60 -4.13 -3.59
C THR A 90 -18.38 -5.30 -4.18
N TRP A 91 -19.47 -5.67 -3.50
CA TRP A 91 -20.44 -6.65 -3.99
C TRP A 91 -21.86 -6.21 -3.65
N PRO A 92 -22.44 -5.30 -4.45
CA PRO A 92 -23.84 -4.90 -4.32
C PRO A 92 -24.79 -6.09 -4.48
N GLN A 93 -25.93 -6.08 -3.78
CA GLN A 93 -26.91 -7.18 -3.82
C GLN A 93 -27.54 -7.39 -5.20
N ASP A 94 -27.64 -6.33 -5.98
CA ASP A 94 -28.13 -6.30 -7.36
C ASP A 94 -27.08 -6.75 -8.39
N SER A 95 -25.81 -6.92 -7.96
CA SER A 95 -24.74 -7.39 -8.84
C SER A 95 -24.57 -8.91 -8.78
N GLN A 96 -24.52 -9.54 -9.95
CA GLN A 96 -24.24 -10.97 -10.07
C GLN A 96 -22.82 -11.35 -9.61
N LYS A 97 -21.88 -10.40 -9.63
CA LYS A 97 -20.49 -10.65 -9.24
C LYS A 97 -19.84 -9.43 -8.58
N PRO A 98 -18.84 -9.63 -7.70
CA PRO A 98 -18.09 -8.53 -7.11
C PRO A 98 -17.22 -7.82 -8.15
N PHE A 99 -16.87 -6.57 -7.86
CA PHE A 99 -16.01 -5.75 -8.71
C PHE A 99 -15.14 -4.81 -7.87
N LEU A 100 -13.99 -4.43 -8.41
CA LEU A 100 -13.18 -3.35 -7.86
C LEU A 100 -13.73 -2.03 -8.38
N SER A 101 -13.94 -1.06 -7.49
CA SER A 101 -14.47 0.25 -7.82
C SER A 101 -13.56 1.31 -7.22
N TYR A 102 -12.98 2.14 -8.08
CA TYR A 102 -12.38 3.40 -7.71
C TYR A 102 -13.41 4.50 -7.97
N VAL A 103 -13.74 5.26 -6.93
CA VAL A 103 -14.53 6.49 -7.04
C VAL A 103 -13.60 7.67 -6.81
N LYS A 104 -13.82 8.76 -7.54
CA LYS A 104 -13.06 10.00 -7.36
C LYS A 104 -13.02 10.41 -5.89
N GLY A 105 -11.81 10.50 -5.34
CA GLY A 105 -11.57 10.83 -3.94
C GLY A 105 -11.16 9.61 -3.09
N ASP A 106 -11.25 8.40 -3.63
CA ASP A 106 -10.67 7.22 -3.01
C ASP A 106 -9.15 7.36 -2.89
N THR A 107 -8.61 6.83 -1.79
CA THR A 107 -7.20 6.97 -1.41
C THR A 107 -6.67 5.68 -0.80
N LEU A 108 -5.35 5.52 -0.89
CA LEU A 108 -4.66 4.41 -0.25
C LEU A 108 -4.06 4.87 1.09
N SER A 109 -4.31 4.12 2.16
CA SER A 109 -3.68 4.34 3.46
C SER A 109 -2.21 3.92 3.42
N LEU A 110 -1.32 4.84 3.79
CA LEU A 110 0.10 4.60 3.98
C LEU A 110 0.47 4.92 5.44
N THR A 111 0.94 3.90 6.15
CA THR A 111 1.40 4.01 7.54
C THR A 111 2.92 4.03 7.60
N ILE A 112 3.47 5.01 8.31
CA ILE A 112 4.89 5.18 8.59
C ILE A 112 5.07 4.83 10.06
N ALA A 113 5.96 3.88 10.35
CA ALA A 113 6.27 3.45 11.69
C ALA A 113 7.78 3.31 11.87
N GLU A 114 8.23 3.51 13.11
CA GLU A 114 9.61 3.30 13.56
C GLU A 114 9.65 2.12 14.54
N SER A 115 10.75 1.37 14.53
CA SER A 115 10.98 0.27 15.46
C SER A 115 12.45 0.20 15.84
N ASP A 116 12.70 -0.26 17.07
CA ASP A 116 14.03 -0.57 17.61
C ASP A 116 14.46 -2.03 17.37
N ALA A 117 13.72 -2.77 16.54
CA ALA A 117 14.04 -4.13 16.16
C ALA A 117 15.41 -4.25 15.45
N ASP A 118 16.11 -5.35 15.73
CA ASP A 118 17.37 -5.69 15.04
C ASP A 118 17.09 -6.09 13.59
N PHE A 119 17.57 -5.27 12.65
CA PHE A 119 17.42 -5.48 11.21
C PHE A 119 17.93 -6.86 10.75
N TYR A 120 19.11 -7.29 11.21
CA TYR A 120 19.70 -8.55 10.76
C TYR A 120 18.96 -9.76 11.33
N HIS A 121 18.33 -9.62 12.50
CA HIS A 121 17.41 -10.62 13.02
C HIS A 121 16.13 -10.74 12.17
N LEU A 122 15.57 -9.61 11.73
CA LEU A 122 14.38 -9.60 10.87
C LEU A 122 14.65 -10.23 9.49
N VAL A 123 15.80 -9.92 8.89
CA VAL A 123 16.16 -10.43 7.55
C VAL A 123 16.60 -11.90 7.59
N SER A 124 17.20 -12.36 8.68
CA SER A 124 17.68 -13.75 8.81
C SER A 124 16.57 -14.77 9.07
N THR A 125 15.37 -14.32 9.45
CA THR A 125 14.24 -15.21 9.70
C THR A 125 13.63 -15.69 8.37
N ASN A 126 14.26 -16.69 7.75
CA ASN A 126 13.70 -17.46 6.63
C ASN A 126 12.64 -18.50 7.07
N ASN A 127 12.22 -18.49 8.33
CA ASN A 127 11.24 -19.45 8.85
C ASN A 127 9.82 -18.91 8.69
N PHE A 128 9.30 -18.94 7.46
CA PHE A 128 7.86 -18.94 7.24
C PHE A 128 7.36 -20.38 7.39
N PRO A 129 6.60 -20.73 8.44
CA PRO A 129 5.93 -22.02 8.47
C PRO A 129 4.84 -22.01 7.39
N TYR A 130 4.93 -22.94 6.44
CA TYR A 130 3.85 -23.27 5.52
C TYR A 130 2.73 -24.00 6.25
#